data_AF-A0A376TPF3-F1
#
_entry.id   AF-A0A376TPF3-F1
#
_cell.length_a   1.000
_cell.length_b   1.000
_cell.length_c   1.000
_cell.angle_alpha   90.00
_cell.angle_beta   90.00
_cell.angle_gamma   90.00
#
_symmetry.space_group_name_H-M   'P 1'
#
loop_
_entity.id
_entity.type
_entity.pdbx_description
1 polymer ?
#
loop_
_entity_poly.entity_id
_entity_poly.type
_entity_poly.pdbx_seq_one_letter_code
_entity_poly.pdbx_strand_id
1 'polypeptide(L)'
;MANQANIPVITLDRQATKGEVVSHIASDNVLGGKIAGDYIAKKAGEGAKVIELQGIAGTSAARERGEGFQQAVAAHKFNVLASQPADFDRTKGLERNAEPVDRSSGCSGCIRAE
;
A
#
# COMPACT_ATOMS: atom_id res chain seq x y z
N MET A 1 -10.73 28.67 9.65
CA MET A 1 -10.50 27.52 8.73
C MET A 1 -10.79 27.95 7.29
N ALA A 2 -10.16 27.34 6.28
CA ALA A 2 -10.31 27.76 4.87
C ALA A 2 -11.79 27.83 4.41
N ASN A 3 -12.59 26.79 4.70
CA ASN A 3 -14.01 26.77 4.36
C ASN A 3 -14.82 27.89 5.04
N GLN A 4 -14.46 28.33 6.25
CA GLN A 4 -15.14 29.44 6.95
C GLN A 4 -14.87 30.80 6.30
N ALA A 5 -13.77 30.91 5.54
CA ALA A 5 -13.41 32.09 4.78
C ALA A 5 -13.90 32.02 3.32
N ASN A 6 -14.76 31.06 2.98
CA ASN A 6 -15.22 30.78 1.61
C ASN A 6 -14.09 30.53 0.60
N ILE A 7 -12.94 30.02 1.07
CA ILE A 7 -11.83 29.65 0.20
C ILE A 7 -12.09 28.22 -0.30
N PRO A 8 -12.19 27.99 -1.63
CA PRO A 8 -12.39 26.65 -2.18
C PRO A 8 -11.15 25.79 -1.94
N VAL A 9 -11.37 24.55 -1.51
CA VAL A 9 -10.29 23.61 -1.17
C VAL A 9 -10.29 22.44 -2.16
N ILE A 10 -9.18 22.26 -2.85
CA ILE A 10 -8.88 21.04 -3.61
C ILE A 10 -7.90 20.19 -2.83
N THR A 11 -7.95 18.87 -3.03
CA THR A 11 -6.95 17.95 -2.48
C THR A 11 -6.29 17.17 -3.61
N LEU A 12 -4.99 16.96 -3.47
CA LEU A 12 -4.17 16.20 -4.42
C LEU A 12 -3.55 15.03 -3.67
N ASP A 13 -3.55 13.85 -4.28
CA ASP A 13 -2.95 12.60 -3.78
C ASP A 13 -3.60 12.00 -2.52
N ARG A 14 -3.85 12.80 -1.49
CA ARG A 14 -4.46 12.37 -0.22
C ARG A 14 -5.73 13.14 0.08
N GLN A 15 -6.76 12.40 0.45
CA GLN A 15 -8.02 12.98 0.93
C GLN A 15 -7.83 13.69 2.28
N ALA A 16 -8.53 14.81 2.45
CA ALA A 16 -8.69 15.45 3.75
C ALA A 16 -9.71 14.68 4.58
N THR A 17 -9.45 14.52 5.88
CA THR A 17 -10.36 13.81 6.79
C THR A 17 -11.55 14.67 7.24
N LYS A 18 -11.45 15.99 7.08
CA LYS A 18 -12.45 16.99 7.47
C LYS A 18 -12.37 18.21 6.56
N GLY A 19 -13.42 19.03 6.59
CA GLY A 19 -13.57 20.19 5.72
C GLY A 19 -14.27 19.83 4.41
N GLU A 20 -14.75 20.86 3.72
CA GLU A 20 -15.40 20.69 2.42
C GLU A 20 -14.34 20.77 1.31
N VAL A 21 -14.24 19.70 0.52
CA VAL A 21 -13.32 19.58 -0.61
C VAL A 21 -14.14 19.63 -1.89
N VAL A 22 -13.89 20.64 -2.73
CA VAL A 22 -14.64 20.82 -3.99
C VAL A 22 -14.22 19.83 -5.07
N SER A 23 -12.97 19.34 -5.00
CA SER A 23 -12.46 18.31 -5.89
C SER A 23 -11.27 17.59 -5.27
N HIS A 24 -11.20 16.28 -5.49
CA HIS A 24 -10.06 15.45 -5.15
C HIS A 24 -9.47 14.86 -6.43
N ILE A 25 -8.17 15.04 -6.63
CA ILE A 25 -7.45 14.52 -7.79
C ILE A 25 -6.37 13.57 -7.28
N ALA A 26 -6.53 12.29 -7.57
CA ALA A 26 -5.57 11.25 -7.23
C ALA A 26 -5.66 10.09 -8.22
N SER A 27 -4.64 9.25 -8.21
CA SER A 27 -4.68 7.94 -8.85
C SER A 27 -5.68 7.03 -8.13
N ASP A 28 -6.21 6.04 -8.85
CA ASP A 28 -6.93 4.93 -8.22
C ASP A 28 -5.93 4.05 -7.47
N ASN A 29 -5.80 4.30 -6.18
CA ASN A 29 -4.88 3.59 -5.30
C ASN A 29 -5.28 2.13 -5.10
N VAL A 30 -6.58 1.80 -5.13
CA VAL A 30 -7.04 0.41 -5.02
C VAL A 30 -6.63 -0.37 -6.25
N LEU A 31 -6.88 0.18 -7.45
CA LEU A 31 -6.41 -0.42 -8.68
C LEU A 31 -4.88 -0.54 -8.70
N GLY A 32 -4.17 0.50 -8.24
CA GLY A 32 -2.70 0.50 -8.15
C GLY A 32 -2.17 -0.65 -7.29
N GLY A 33 -2.73 -0.86 -6.10
CA GLY A 33 -2.36 -1.96 -5.21
C GLY A 33 -2.63 -3.33 -5.84
N LYS A 34 -3.76 -3.49 -6.54
CA LYS A 34 -4.10 -4.74 -7.23
C LYS A 34 -3.13 -5.04 -8.37
N ILE A 35 -2.79 -4.04 -9.19
CA ILE A 35 -1.83 -4.18 -10.29
C ILE A 35 -0.46 -4.62 -9.77
N ALA A 36 -0.02 -4.07 -8.63
CA ALA A 36 1.24 -4.48 -8.01
C ALA A 36 1.23 -5.96 -7.62
N GLY A 37 0.16 -6.43 -6.97
CA GLY A 37 -0.01 -7.84 -6.63
C GLY A 37 -0.12 -8.76 -7.84
N ASP A 38 -0.90 -8.39 -8.86
CA ASP A 38 -1.00 -9.13 -10.12
C ASP A 38 0.35 -9.25 -10.84
N TYR A 39 1.16 -8.18 -10.80
CA TYR A 39 2.51 -8.20 -11.37
C TYR A 39 3.42 -9.20 -10.65
N ILE A 40 3.29 -9.33 -9.32
CA ILE A 40 4.06 -10.31 -8.55
C ILE A 40 3.64 -11.72 -8.92
N ALA A 41 2.34 -12.00 -9.04
CA ALA A 41 1.86 -13.31 -9.47
C ALA A 41 2.44 -13.69 -10.84
N LYS A 42 2.50 -12.72 -11.77
CA LYS A 42 3.12 -12.91 -13.08
C LYS A 42 4.61 -13.25 -13.01
N LYS A 43 5.33 -12.80 -11.98
CA LYS A 43 6.78 -12.97 -11.85
C LYS A 43 7.20 -14.14 -10.96
N ALA A 44 6.51 -14.32 -9.83
CA ALA A 44 6.84 -15.30 -8.80
C ALA A 44 5.87 -16.49 -8.77
N GLY A 45 4.75 -16.42 -9.49
CA GLY A 45 3.71 -17.45 -9.54
C GLY A 45 2.60 -17.26 -8.52
N GLU A 46 1.54 -18.05 -8.68
CA GLU A 46 0.49 -18.20 -7.66
C GLU A 46 1.07 -18.82 -6.38
N GLY A 47 0.49 -18.51 -5.22
CA GLY A 47 0.93 -19.06 -3.95
C GLY A 47 2.26 -18.50 -3.44
N ALA A 48 2.82 -17.48 -4.11
CA ALA A 48 4.08 -16.87 -3.74
C ALA A 48 4.09 -16.42 -2.26
N LYS A 49 5.23 -16.63 -1.61
CA LYS A 49 5.48 -16.09 -0.26
C LYS A 49 5.87 -14.63 -0.39
N VAL A 50 5.11 -13.76 0.26
CA VAL A 50 5.24 -12.30 0.12
C VAL A 50 5.24 -11.60 1.46
N ILE A 51 5.87 -10.43 1.51
CA ILE A 51 5.82 -9.50 2.64
C ILE A 51 5.28 -8.18 2.12
N GLU A 52 4.35 -7.57 2.84
CA GLU A 52 3.81 -6.24 2.54
C GLU A 52 4.50 -5.18 3.40
N LEU A 53 5.23 -4.26 2.76
CA LEU A 53 5.65 -3.02 3.41
C LEU A 53 4.63 -1.92 3.13
N GLN A 54 3.99 -1.48 4.21
CA GLN A 54 2.94 -0.47 4.19
C GLN A 54 3.52 0.95 4.32
N GLY A 55 2.74 1.93 3.92
CA GLY A 55 3.03 3.34 4.01
C GLY A 55 2.75 3.89 5.39
N ILE A 56 2.43 5.17 5.45
CA ILE A 56 2.05 5.81 6.72
C ILE A 56 0.65 5.34 7.11
N ALA A 57 0.57 4.67 8.26
CA ALA A 57 -0.69 4.17 8.82
C ALA A 57 -1.73 5.30 8.95
N GLY A 58 -2.97 5.00 8.59
CA GLY A 58 -4.10 5.94 8.65
C GLY A 58 -4.20 6.92 7.48
N THR A 59 -3.27 6.90 6.53
CA THR A 59 -3.43 7.67 5.27
C THR A 59 -4.36 6.96 4.30
N SER A 60 -5.14 7.74 3.52
CA SER A 60 -6.01 7.21 2.47
C SER A 60 -5.23 6.38 1.45
N ALA A 61 -4.10 6.91 0.99
CA ALA A 61 -3.23 6.24 0.03
C ALA A 61 -2.75 4.85 0.49
N ALA A 62 -2.30 4.71 1.75
CA ALA A 62 -1.88 3.41 2.30
C ALA A 62 -3.03 2.44 2.48
N ARG A 63 -4.18 2.92 2.95
CA ARG A 63 -5.37 2.08 3.11
C ARG A 63 -5.86 1.54 1.76
N GLU A 64 -5.95 2.41 0.75
CA GLU A 64 -6.48 2.06 -0.57
C GLU A 64 -5.55 1.12 -1.33
N ARG A 65 -4.23 1.36 -1.32
CA ARG A 65 -3.27 0.43 -1.93
C ARG A 65 -3.21 -0.91 -1.20
N GLY A 66 -3.24 -0.89 0.13
CA GLY A 66 -3.34 -2.12 0.94
C GLY A 66 -4.58 -2.93 0.56
N GLU A 67 -5.74 -2.27 0.42
CA GLU A 67 -6.98 -2.93 -0.04
C GLU A 67 -6.82 -3.59 -1.42
N GLY A 68 -6.27 -2.86 -2.39
CA GLY A 68 -5.97 -3.39 -3.72
C GLY A 68 -5.02 -4.60 -3.69
N PHE A 69 -3.97 -4.50 -2.88
CA PHE A 69 -3.02 -5.59 -2.71
C PHE A 69 -3.68 -6.83 -2.08
N GLN A 70 -4.55 -6.66 -1.07
CA GLN A 70 -5.30 -7.77 -0.47
C GLN A 70 -6.23 -8.47 -1.47
N GLN A 71 -6.83 -7.73 -2.42
CA GLN A 71 -7.59 -8.34 -3.52
C GLN A 71 -6.71 -9.26 -4.37
N ALA A 72 -5.48 -8.84 -4.68
CA ALA A 72 -4.53 -9.66 -5.43
C ALA A 72 -4.02 -10.87 -4.60
N VAL A 73 -3.77 -10.69 -3.30
CA VAL A 73 -3.44 -11.79 -2.37
C VAL A 73 -4.50 -12.88 -2.42
N ALA A 74 -5.78 -12.51 -2.34
CA ALA A 74 -6.88 -13.45 -2.42
C ALA A 74 -6.97 -14.13 -3.80
N ALA A 75 -6.82 -13.35 -4.87
CA ALA A 75 -6.90 -13.87 -6.24
C ALA A 75 -5.79 -14.88 -6.58
N HIS A 76 -4.56 -14.61 -6.14
CA HIS A 76 -3.37 -15.42 -6.45
C HIS A 76 -2.94 -16.33 -5.30
N LYS A 77 -3.72 -16.39 -4.22
CA LYS A 77 -3.51 -17.23 -3.03
C LYS A 77 -2.14 -17.03 -2.39
N PHE A 78 -1.62 -15.80 -2.38
CA PHE A 78 -0.32 -15.52 -1.81
C PHE A 78 -0.26 -15.91 -0.33
N ASN A 79 0.92 -16.37 0.09
CA ASN A 79 1.22 -16.60 1.50
C ASN A 79 1.88 -15.32 2.06
N VAL A 80 1.08 -14.46 2.67
CA VAL A 80 1.56 -13.21 3.28
C VAL A 80 2.25 -13.55 4.61
N LEU A 81 3.58 -13.46 4.62
CA LEU A 81 4.41 -13.80 5.78
C LEU A 81 4.47 -12.66 6.82
N ALA A 82 4.35 -11.42 6.36
CA ALA A 82 4.29 -10.24 7.23
C ALA A 82 3.65 -9.06 6.49
N SER A 83 2.99 -8.17 7.24
CA SER A 83 2.52 -6.87 6.78
C SER A 83 2.90 -5.83 7.82
N GLN A 84 3.74 -4.87 7.45
CA GLN A 84 4.36 -3.95 8.41
C GLN A 84 4.50 -2.52 7.86
N PRO A 85 4.25 -1.48 8.67
CA PRO A 85 4.52 -0.10 8.29
C PRO A 85 6.01 0.16 8.06
N ALA A 86 6.32 0.76 6.92
CA ALA A 86 7.60 1.35 6.56
C ALA A 86 7.51 2.87 6.39
N ASP A 87 6.33 3.48 6.58
CA ASP A 87 6.09 4.93 6.62
C ASP A 87 6.53 5.70 5.36
N PHE A 88 6.54 5.03 4.20
CA PHE A 88 7.15 5.51 2.95
C PHE A 88 8.65 5.82 3.04
N ASP A 89 9.28 5.48 4.16
CA ASP A 89 10.68 5.75 4.43
C ASP A 89 11.56 4.62 3.88
N ARG A 90 12.60 5.00 3.15
CA ARG A 90 13.50 4.05 2.52
C ARG A 90 14.30 3.25 3.54
N THR A 91 14.79 3.90 4.60
CA THR A 91 15.60 3.26 5.63
C THR A 91 14.78 2.25 6.40
N LYS A 92 13.58 2.63 6.86
CA LYS A 92 12.64 1.71 7.50
C LYS A 92 12.28 0.55 6.59
N GLY A 93 12.02 0.82 5.30
CA GLY A 93 11.75 -0.25 4.33
C GLY A 93 12.89 -1.26 4.19
N LEU A 94 14.15 -0.81 4.24
CA LEU A 94 15.32 -1.69 4.22
C LEU A 94 15.47 -2.49 5.53
N GLU A 95 15.27 -1.83 6.68
CA GLU A 95 15.33 -2.46 7.99
C GLU A 95 14.27 -3.56 8.15
N ARG A 96 13.02 -3.28 7.77
CA ARG A 96 11.92 -4.25 7.84
C ARG A 96 12.07 -5.41 6.85
N ASN A 97 12.67 -5.17 5.69
CA ASN A 97 13.06 -6.24 4.77
C ASN A 97 14.17 -7.14 5.33
N ALA A 98 15.04 -6.61 6.19
CA ALA A 98 16.17 -7.34 6.78
C ALA A 98 15.81 -8.07 8.09
N GLU A 99 14.69 -7.70 8.72
CA GLU A 99 14.12 -8.38 9.88
C GLU A 99 13.80 -9.84 9.52
N PRO A 100 14.08 -10.82 10.39
CA PRO A 100 13.90 -12.22 10.04
C PRO A 100 12.40 -12.58 9.99
N VAL A 101 11.78 -12.30 8.84
CA VAL A 101 10.59 -13.03 8.39
C VAL A 101 11.10 -14.41 7.98
N ASP A 102 11.07 -15.33 8.95
CA ASP A 102 11.46 -16.74 8.85
C ASP A 102 12.44 -17.05 7.68
N ARG A 103 13.74 -16.85 7.94
CA ARG A 103 14.81 -17.11 6.98
C ARG A 103 14.86 -18.57 6.48
N SER A 104 14.08 -19.48 7.08
CA SER A 104 13.97 -20.88 6.64
C SER A 104 12.94 -21.11 5.52
N SER A 105 12.04 -20.15 5.25
CA SER A 105 10.93 -20.36 4.32
C SER A 105 11.05 -19.72 2.93
N GLY A 106 12.09 -18.92 2.65
CA GLY A 106 12.39 -18.43 1.30
C GLY A 106 11.31 -17.52 0.72
N CYS A 107 11.41 -16.21 0.97
CA CYS A 107 10.51 -15.22 0.38
C CYS A 107 10.69 -15.23 -1.16
N SER A 108 9.59 -15.45 -1.91
CA SER A 108 9.62 -15.49 -3.37
C SER A 108 9.53 -14.10 -4.00
N GLY A 109 9.17 -13.08 -3.21
CA GLY A 109 9.24 -11.67 -3.56
C GLY A 109 8.90 -10.77 -2.37
N CYS A 110 9.75 -9.79 -2.06
CA CYS A 110 9.43 -8.75 -1.07
C CYS A 110 8.67 -7.62 -1.76
N ILE A 111 7.55 -7.20 -1.18
CA ILE A 111 6.69 -6.16 -1.75
C ILE A 111 6.86 -4.89 -0.93
N ARG A 112 7.20 -3.81 -1.64
CA ARG A 112 6.81 -2.47 -1.22
C ARG A 112 5.45 -2.22 -1.89
N ALA A 113 4.36 -2.37 -1.15
CA ALA A 113 3.02 -2.32 -1.74
C ALA A 113 2.60 -0.88 -2.11
N GLU A 114 3.50 0.08 -1.86
CA GLU A 114 3.24 1.50 -2.03
C GLU A 114 4.46 2.45 -2.07
#